data_AF-A0A7C5EV62-F1
#
_entry.id   AF-A0A7C5EV62-F1
#
_cell.length_a   1.000
_cell.length_b   1.000
_cell.length_c   1.000
_cell.angle_alpha   90.00
_cell.angle_beta   90.00
_cell.angle_gamma   90.00
#
_symmetry.space_group_name_H-M   'P 1'
#
loop_
_entity.id
_entity.type
_entity.pdbx_description
1 polymer ?
#
loop_
_entity_poly.entity_id
_entity_poly.type
_entity_poly.pdbx_seq_one_letter_code
_entity_poly.pdbx_strand_id
1 'polypeptide(L)'
;MQRLFDRAVEAGWIVRSRPKAEVRGRNTELVRLTEAGREQVQRELGMEPVVSEWERLGARHGSDAHVLLTLEGADHLRRFGATAVDVAPPYTQTPEGGTFAPDIVVVLEGRPVYVECERYTRKDRVARNRKWANYHQVTGEFCVICPDESAYKAIVAEVTAWAMESGKGVRLKVARLDQADRLWTLEREIPSRENERRGLWG
;
A
#
# COMPACT_ATOMS: atom_id res chain seq x y z
N MET A 1 4.39 -17.42 -26.09
CA MET A 1 3.87 -17.09 -24.74
C MET A 1 2.42 -16.62 -24.81
N GLN A 2 2.09 -15.59 -25.61
CA GLN A 2 0.72 -15.08 -25.80
C GLN A 2 -0.33 -16.18 -26.09
N ARG A 3 -0.07 -17.06 -27.07
CA ARG A 3 -0.98 -18.17 -27.44
C ARG A 3 -1.20 -19.23 -26.34
N LEU A 4 -0.29 -19.37 -25.38
CA LEU A 4 -0.48 -20.31 -24.26
C LEU A 4 -1.35 -19.65 -23.19
N PHE A 5 -1.08 -18.38 -22.88
CA PHE A 5 -1.84 -17.60 -21.92
C PHE A 5 -3.30 -17.41 -22.35
N ASP A 6 -3.55 -17.10 -23.62
CA ASP A 6 -4.90 -16.94 -24.13
C ASP A 6 -5.68 -18.27 -24.10
N ARG A 7 -5.05 -19.38 -24.50
CA ARG A 7 -5.66 -20.72 -24.36
C ARG A 7 -5.95 -21.10 -22.92
N ALA A 8 -5.07 -20.77 -21.97
CA ALA A 8 -5.31 -21.04 -20.56
C ALA A 8 -6.48 -20.22 -20.01
N VAL A 9 -6.70 -19.02 -20.54
CA VAL A 9 -7.85 -18.17 -20.18
C VAL A 9 -9.13 -18.69 -20.81
N GLU A 10 -9.10 -19.04 -22.10
CA GLU A 10 -10.23 -19.68 -22.80
C GLU A 10 -10.63 -21.01 -22.15
N ALA A 11 -9.66 -21.79 -21.65
CA ALA A 11 -9.88 -23.04 -20.93
C ALA A 11 -10.37 -22.85 -19.48
N GLY A 12 -10.51 -21.61 -18.99
CA GLY A 12 -10.95 -21.31 -17.63
C GLY A 12 -9.92 -21.61 -16.54
N TRP A 13 -8.64 -21.80 -16.90
CA TRP A 13 -7.56 -22.07 -15.96
C TRP A 13 -7.03 -20.80 -15.29
N ILE A 14 -7.26 -19.64 -15.91
CA ILE A 14 -6.85 -18.32 -15.42
C ILE A 14 -8.06 -17.42 -15.32
N VAL A 15 -8.21 -16.75 -14.18
CA VAL A 15 -9.15 -15.65 -14.00
C VAL A 15 -8.39 -14.32 -14.03
N ARG A 16 -9.02 -13.30 -14.62
CA ARG A 16 -8.48 -11.95 -14.71
C ARG A 16 -9.42 -10.98 -13.98
N SER A 17 -8.85 -9.99 -13.31
CA SER A 17 -9.56 -8.79 -12.88
C SER A 17 -8.87 -7.58 -13.51
N ARG A 18 -9.69 -6.64 -13.96
CA ARG A 18 -9.26 -5.32 -14.42
C ARG A 18 -9.82 -4.30 -13.44
N PRO A 19 -9.17 -4.09 -12.29
CA PRO A 19 -9.58 -3.03 -11.39
C PRO A 19 -9.60 -1.72 -12.18
N LYS A 20 -10.53 -0.83 -11.87
CA LYS A 20 -10.53 0.50 -12.46
C LYS A 20 -9.15 1.11 -12.24
N ALA A 21 -8.44 1.42 -13.33
CA ALA A 21 -7.10 1.98 -13.24
C ALA A 21 -7.16 3.30 -12.46
N GLU A 22 -6.58 3.30 -11.27
CA GLU A 22 -6.47 4.50 -10.45
C GLU A 22 -5.24 5.33 -10.85
N VAL A 23 -4.28 4.71 -11.55
CA VAL A 23 -3.16 5.37 -12.19
C VAL A 23 -3.45 5.54 -13.69
N ARG A 24 -3.53 6.79 -14.16
CA ARG A 24 -3.86 7.10 -15.56
C ARG A 24 -2.82 6.49 -16.52
N GLY A 25 -3.27 5.73 -17.52
CA GLY A 25 -2.43 5.15 -18.56
C GLY A 25 -1.83 3.77 -18.24
N ARG A 26 -2.09 3.23 -17.04
CA ARG A 26 -1.81 1.83 -16.72
C ARG A 26 -3.05 0.97 -16.95
N ASN A 27 -2.87 -0.18 -17.58
CA ASN A 27 -3.92 -1.18 -17.77
C ASN A 27 -3.46 -2.52 -17.16
N THR A 28 -2.98 -2.44 -15.92
CA THR A 28 -2.46 -3.60 -15.18
C THR A 28 -3.63 -4.54 -14.85
N GLU A 29 -3.53 -5.79 -15.27
CA GLU A 29 -4.49 -6.84 -14.91
C GLU A 29 -3.97 -7.63 -13.71
N LEU A 30 -4.87 -7.97 -12.79
CA LEU A 30 -4.59 -9.02 -11.81
C LEU A 30 -4.97 -10.36 -12.42
N VAL A 31 -4.07 -11.33 -12.34
CA VAL A 31 -4.28 -12.69 -12.84
C VAL A 31 -3.98 -13.71 -11.75
N ARG A 32 -4.75 -14.79 -11.72
CA ARG A 32 -4.44 -15.96 -10.89
C ARG A 32 -4.97 -17.23 -11.54
N LEU A 33 -4.38 -18.35 -11.15
CA LEU A 33 -4.92 -19.66 -11.48
C LEU A 33 -6.26 -19.87 -10.77
N THR A 34 -7.20 -20.49 -11.47
CA THR A 34 -8.38 -21.14 -10.86
C THR A 34 -7.96 -22.48 -10.26
N GLU A 35 -8.87 -23.13 -9.52
CA GLU A 35 -8.59 -24.48 -9.00
C GLU A 35 -8.27 -25.47 -10.12
N ALA A 36 -9.08 -25.46 -11.19
CA ALA A 36 -8.82 -26.25 -12.40
C ALA A 36 -7.47 -25.91 -13.04
N GLY A 37 -7.06 -24.63 -13.02
CA GLY A 37 -5.76 -24.21 -13.52
C GLY A 37 -4.59 -24.71 -12.67
N ARG A 38 -4.75 -24.76 -11.34
CA ARG A 38 -3.75 -25.32 -10.42
C ARG A 38 -3.55 -26.81 -10.68
N GLU A 39 -4.63 -27.57 -10.75
CA GLU A 39 -4.58 -29.00 -11.10
C GLU A 39 -3.89 -29.22 -12.45
N GLN A 40 -4.19 -28.38 -13.45
CA GLN A 40 -3.61 -28.52 -14.76
C GLN A 40 -2.11 -28.22 -14.78
N VAL A 41 -1.66 -27.18 -14.07
CA VAL A 41 -0.23 -26.89 -13.91
C VAL A 41 0.49 -28.05 -13.24
N GLN A 42 -0.10 -28.63 -12.19
CA GLN A 42 0.49 -29.78 -11.51
C GLN A 42 0.55 -31.01 -12.43
N ARG A 43 -0.53 -31.30 -13.18
CA ARG A 43 -0.60 -32.41 -14.14
C ARG A 43 0.40 -32.29 -15.29
N GLU A 44 0.46 -31.13 -15.94
CA GLU A 44 1.22 -30.95 -17.19
C GLU A 44 2.68 -30.58 -16.95
N LEU A 45 2.95 -29.79 -15.90
CA LEU A 45 4.29 -29.24 -15.63
C LEU A 45 4.96 -29.91 -14.44
N GLY A 46 4.25 -30.73 -13.65
CA GLY A 46 4.77 -31.32 -12.42
C GLY A 46 5.13 -30.27 -11.35
N MET A 47 4.63 -29.04 -11.51
CA MET A 47 4.95 -27.92 -10.63
C MET A 47 3.88 -27.76 -9.58
N GLU A 48 4.28 -27.54 -8.33
CA GLU A 48 3.35 -27.18 -7.27
C GLU A 48 2.88 -25.72 -7.46
N PRO A 49 1.58 -25.47 -7.67
CA PRO A 49 1.07 -24.12 -7.88
C PRO A 49 1.20 -23.27 -6.62
N VAL A 50 1.84 -22.10 -6.76
CA VAL A 50 1.96 -21.14 -5.65
C VAL A 50 0.70 -20.27 -5.58
N VAL A 51 0.23 -19.99 -4.36
CA VAL A 51 -0.87 -19.05 -4.13
C VAL A 51 -0.52 -17.67 -4.67
N SER A 52 -1.38 -17.12 -5.53
CA SER A 52 -1.22 -15.78 -6.11
C SER A 52 -1.19 -14.70 -5.03
N GLU A 53 -0.35 -13.68 -5.20
CA GLU A 53 -0.37 -12.48 -4.36
C GLU A 53 -1.75 -11.82 -4.35
N TRP A 54 -2.49 -11.87 -5.46
CA TRP A 54 -3.86 -11.36 -5.51
C TRP A 54 -4.77 -12.09 -4.52
N GLU A 55 -4.67 -13.42 -4.44
CA GLU A 55 -5.49 -14.22 -3.52
C GLU A 55 -5.09 -13.96 -2.06
N ARG A 56 -3.79 -13.93 -1.77
CA ARG A 56 -3.28 -13.63 -0.41
C ARG A 56 -3.73 -12.25 0.08
N LEU A 57 -3.65 -11.24 -0.78
CA LEU A 57 -3.96 -9.86 -0.44
C LEU A 57 -5.46 -9.55 -0.49
N GLY A 58 -6.23 -10.26 -1.32
CA GLY A 58 -7.68 -10.08 -1.44
C GLY A 58 -8.41 -10.28 -0.11
N ALA A 59 -7.97 -11.25 0.69
CA ALA A 59 -8.51 -11.49 2.04
C ALA A 59 -8.28 -10.32 3.02
N ARG A 60 -7.25 -9.48 2.78
CA ARG A 60 -6.86 -8.38 3.65
C ARG A 60 -7.48 -7.05 3.25
N HIS A 61 -7.40 -6.68 1.97
CA HIS A 61 -7.71 -5.30 1.53
C HIS A 61 -9.14 -5.11 0.99
N GLY A 62 -9.93 -6.18 0.91
CA GLY A 62 -11.37 -6.11 0.59
C GLY A 62 -11.74 -5.60 -0.81
N SER A 63 -10.77 -5.26 -1.67
CA SER A 63 -11.02 -4.88 -3.06
C SER A 63 -9.78 -5.05 -3.95
N ASP A 64 -9.99 -5.50 -5.19
CA ASP A 64 -8.91 -5.72 -6.17
C ASP A 64 -8.13 -4.44 -6.50
N ALA A 65 -8.78 -3.28 -6.45
CA ALA A 65 -8.11 -1.99 -6.67
C ALA A 65 -7.10 -1.66 -5.57
N HIS A 66 -7.40 -2.01 -4.31
CA HIS A 66 -6.43 -1.84 -3.22
C HIS A 66 -5.32 -2.87 -3.33
N VAL A 67 -5.64 -4.13 -3.66
CA VAL A 67 -4.62 -5.16 -3.94
C VAL A 67 -3.64 -4.70 -5.03
N LEU A 68 -4.16 -4.17 -6.14
CA LEU A 68 -3.33 -3.66 -7.22
C LEU A 68 -2.46 -2.50 -6.76
N LEU A 69 -3.01 -1.53 -6.01
CA LEU A 69 -2.22 -0.41 -5.47
C LEU A 69 -1.09 -0.89 -4.53
N THR A 70 -1.36 -1.88 -3.68
CA THR A 70 -0.36 -2.48 -2.79
C THR A 70 0.77 -3.13 -3.59
N LEU A 71 0.44 -3.88 -4.65
CA LEU A 71 1.45 -4.52 -5.50
C LEU A 71 2.26 -3.50 -6.31
N GLU A 72 1.61 -2.52 -6.93
CA GLU A 72 2.33 -1.44 -7.64
C GLU A 72 3.18 -0.59 -6.68
N GLY A 73 2.71 -0.39 -5.45
CA GLY A 73 3.46 0.26 -4.38
C GLY A 73 4.70 -0.54 -3.97
N ALA A 74 4.57 -1.87 -3.83
CA ALA A 74 5.69 -2.76 -3.56
C ALA A 74 6.75 -2.69 -4.66
N ASP A 75 6.34 -2.70 -5.93
CA ASP A 75 7.26 -2.57 -7.07
C ASP A 75 7.95 -1.22 -7.12
N HIS A 76 7.23 -0.14 -6.79
CA HIS A 76 7.81 1.19 -6.62
C HIS A 76 8.89 1.20 -5.53
N LEU A 77 8.61 0.62 -4.36
CA LEU A 77 9.56 0.55 -3.25
C LEU A 77 10.81 -0.27 -3.61
N ARG A 78 10.65 -1.41 -4.29
CA ARG A 78 11.77 -2.22 -4.82
C ARG A 78 12.62 -1.43 -5.80
N ARG A 79 11.97 -0.75 -6.76
CA ARG A 79 12.64 0.08 -7.77
C ARG A 79 13.53 1.15 -7.13
N PHE A 80 13.15 1.67 -5.97
CA PHE A 80 13.87 2.71 -5.25
C PHE A 80 14.69 2.19 -4.06
N GLY A 81 15.10 0.92 -4.09
CA GLY A 81 16.15 0.40 -3.22
C GLY A 81 15.67 -0.31 -1.95
N ALA A 82 14.39 -0.67 -1.85
CA ALA A 82 13.94 -1.56 -0.78
C ALA A 82 14.60 -2.94 -0.91
N THR A 83 15.30 -3.38 0.13
CA THR A 83 16.04 -4.66 0.13
C THR A 83 15.17 -5.84 0.58
N ALA A 84 14.07 -5.56 1.27
CA ALA A 84 13.04 -6.52 1.61
C ALA A 84 11.67 -5.84 1.55
N VAL A 85 10.65 -6.57 1.09
CA VAL A 85 9.28 -6.06 0.93
C VAL A 85 8.29 -7.14 1.32
N ASP A 86 7.54 -6.91 2.39
CA ASP A 86 6.42 -7.72 2.84
C ASP A 86 5.10 -6.97 2.56
N VAL A 87 4.30 -7.50 1.65
CA VAL A 87 2.99 -6.96 1.24
C VAL A 87 1.84 -7.47 2.10
N ALA A 88 2.09 -8.40 3.02
CA ALA A 88 1.08 -8.94 3.93
C ALA A 88 1.59 -9.00 5.38
N PRO A 89 2.13 -7.89 5.92
CA PRO A 89 2.73 -7.89 7.25
C PRO A 89 1.68 -8.21 8.32
N PRO A 90 2.04 -8.95 9.40
CA PRO A 90 1.10 -9.29 10.45
C PRO A 90 0.54 -8.03 11.13
N TYR A 91 -0.67 -8.14 11.67
CA TYR A 91 -1.22 -7.09 12.53
C TYR A 91 -0.48 -7.06 13.86
N THR A 92 -0.19 -5.88 14.36
CA THR A 92 0.47 -5.67 15.64
C THR A 92 -0.43 -4.88 16.58
N GLN A 93 -0.40 -5.19 17.87
CA GLN A 93 -1.07 -4.36 18.87
C GLN A 93 -0.27 -3.09 19.10
N THR A 94 -0.95 -1.95 19.21
CA THR A 94 -0.33 -0.69 19.60
C THR A 94 -0.19 -0.63 21.13
N PRO A 95 0.74 0.19 21.66
CA PRO A 95 0.92 0.38 23.11
C PRO A 95 -0.37 0.68 23.88
N GLU A 96 -1.33 1.38 23.27
CA GLU A 96 -2.62 1.73 23.91
C GLU A 96 -3.75 0.72 23.61
N GLY A 97 -3.42 -0.48 23.11
CA GLY A 97 -4.39 -1.55 22.86
C GLY A 97 -5.18 -1.41 21.55
N GLY A 98 -4.72 -0.57 20.62
CA GLY A 98 -5.24 -0.50 19.27
C GLY A 98 -4.61 -1.55 18.34
N THR A 99 -5.08 -1.62 17.10
CA THR A 99 -4.45 -2.46 16.06
C THR A 99 -3.72 -1.57 15.05
N PHE A 100 -2.47 -1.90 14.77
CA PHE A 100 -1.68 -1.35 13.67
C PHE A 100 -1.50 -2.42 12.59
N ALA A 101 -1.84 -2.05 11.36
CA ALA A 101 -1.99 -2.97 10.24
C ALA A 101 -1.56 -2.27 8.94
N PRO A 102 -0.25 -2.00 8.77
CA PRO A 102 0.25 -1.35 7.56
C PRO A 102 -0.02 -2.22 6.34
N ASP A 103 -0.16 -1.61 5.18
CA ASP A 103 -0.35 -2.35 3.93
C ASP A 103 0.95 -3.03 3.49
N ILE A 104 2.10 -2.37 3.67
CA ILE A 104 3.42 -2.90 3.32
C ILE A 104 4.42 -2.60 4.44
N VAL A 105 5.31 -3.55 4.73
CA VAL A 105 6.54 -3.31 5.49
C VAL A 105 7.73 -3.51 4.55
N VAL A 106 8.62 -2.52 4.50
CA VAL A 106 9.85 -2.61 3.69
C VAL A 106 11.08 -2.33 4.51
N VAL A 107 12.24 -2.82 4.05
CA VAL A 107 13.54 -2.39 4.57
C VAL A 107 14.14 -1.40 3.58
N LEU A 108 14.25 -0.14 4.01
CA LEU A 108 14.92 0.94 3.28
C LEU A 108 16.10 1.41 4.12
N GLU A 109 17.28 1.54 3.52
CA GLU A 109 18.50 2.00 4.23
C GLU A 109 18.78 1.20 5.52
N GLY A 110 18.47 -0.10 5.50
CA GLY A 110 18.69 -1.01 6.64
C GLY A 110 17.66 -0.90 7.78
N ARG A 111 16.62 -0.06 7.66
CA ARG A 111 15.57 0.10 8.68
C ARG A 111 14.17 -0.28 8.16
N PRO A 112 13.29 -0.82 9.02
CA PRO A 112 11.91 -1.06 8.64
C PRO A 112 11.17 0.27 8.43
N VAL A 113 10.41 0.35 7.34
CA VAL A 113 9.49 1.44 7.02
C VAL A 113 8.12 0.83 6.81
N TYR A 114 7.15 1.34 7.55
CA TYR A 114 5.75 0.97 7.44
C TYR A 114 5.11 1.85 6.36
N VAL A 115 4.31 1.28 5.47
CA VAL A 115 3.72 2.02 4.35
C VAL A 115 2.24 1.71 4.24
N GLU A 116 1.45 2.75 4.03
CA GLU A 116 0.01 2.67 3.77
C GLU A 116 -0.27 2.96 2.29
N CYS A 117 -1.17 2.20 1.68
CA CYS A 117 -1.61 2.39 0.30
C CYS A 117 -3.01 3.02 0.32
N GLU A 118 -3.09 4.32 0.01
CA GLU A 118 -4.29 5.11 0.23
C GLU A 118 -4.92 5.60 -1.07
N ARG A 119 -6.23 5.38 -1.15
CA ARG A 119 -7.07 5.75 -2.30
C ARG A 119 -8.05 6.85 -1.92
N TYR A 120 -8.54 7.58 -2.92
CA TYR A 120 -9.61 8.56 -2.73
C TYR A 120 -10.98 7.86 -2.61
N THR A 121 -11.33 7.45 -1.40
CA THR A 121 -12.65 6.88 -1.07
C THR A 121 -13.31 7.68 0.05
N ARG A 122 -14.65 7.65 0.14
CA ARG A 122 -15.35 8.21 1.30
C ARG A 122 -15.00 7.36 2.52
N LYS A 123 -14.38 7.97 3.52
CA LYS A 123 -13.93 7.27 4.74
C LYS A 123 -14.60 7.90 5.96
N ASP A 124 -14.91 7.05 6.94
CA ASP A 124 -15.39 7.49 8.24
C ASP A 124 -14.27 8.24 9.00
N ARG A 125 -14.54 9.49 9.38
CA ARG A 125 -13.59 10.36 10.08
C ARG A 125 -13.10 9.74 11.39
N VAL A 126 -13.96 9.05 12.14
CA VAL A 126 -13.58 8.43 13.42
C VAL A 126 -12.59 7.31 13.18
N ALA A 127 -12.86 6.41 12.23
CA ALA A 127 -11.93 5.36 11.84
C ALA A 127 -10.58 5.90 11.33
N ARG A 128 -10.58 7.01 10.57
CA ARG A 128 -9.34 7.67 10.09
C ARG A 128 -8.53 8.27 11.22
N ASN A 129 -9.17 8.99 12.13
CA ASN A 129 -8.49 9.53 13.31
C ASN A 129 -7.83 8.44 14.15
N ARG A 130 -8.52 7.31 14.34
CA ARG A 130 -7.96 6.14 15.05
C ARG A 130 -6.80 5.51 14.28
N LYS A 131 -6.88 5.37 12.95
CA LYS A 131 -5.79 4.86 12.13
C LYS A 131 -4.51 5.68 12.34
N TRP A 132 -4.60 7.00 12.24
CA TRP A 132 -3.44 7.88 12.42
C TRP A 132 -2.91 7.93 13.85
N ALA A 133 -3.80 7.87 14.85
CA ALA A 133 -3.39 7.72 16.23
C ALA A 133 -2.59 6.42 16.44
N ASN A 134 -3.09 5.30 15.95
CA ASN A 134 -2.42 4.00 16.04
C ASN A 134 -1.06 4.01 15.31
N TYR A 135 -0.99 4.62 14.13
CA TYR A 135 0.26 4.79 13.39
C TYR A 135 1.27 5.60 14.20
N HIS A 136 0.87 6.75 14.74
CA HIS A 136 1.75 7.59 15.56
C HIS A 136 2.25 6.90 16.83
N GLN A 137 1.49 5.97 17.41
CA GLN A 137 1.97 5.18 18.55
C GLN A 137 3.13 4.23 18.17
N VAL A 138 3.27 3.87 16.89
CA VAL A 138 4.34 3.01 16.39
C VAL A 138 5.51 3.83 15.84
N THR A 139 5.23 4.90 15.10
CA THR A 139 6.26 5.78 14.52
C THR A 139 5.71 7.16 14.19
N GLY A 140 6.54 8.19 14.31
CA GLY A 140 6.23 9.55 13.82
C GLY A 140 6.47 9.75 12.32
N GLU A 141 7.05 8.76 11.61
CA GLU A 141 7.27 8.80 10.16
C GLU A 141 6.10 8.13 9.43
N PHE A 142 5.24 8.93 8.82
CA PHE A 142 4.06 8.46 8.09
C PHE A 142 4.41 8.34 6.61
N CYS A 143 4.56 7.12 6.13
CA CYS A 143 4.83 6.85 4.71
C CYS A 143 3.56 6.35 4.01
N VAL A 144 3.16 7.03 2.93
CA VAL A 144 1.94 6.72 2.18
C VAL A 144 2.22 6.64 0.67
N ILE A 145 1.63 5.65 0.00
CA ILE A 145 1.59 5.53 -1.45
C ILE A 145 0.17 5.82 -1.93
N CYS A 146 0.05 6.70 -2.91
CA CYS A 146 -1.21 7.05 -3.55
C CYS A 146 -1.14 6.83 -5.06
N PRO A 147 -2.26 6.49 -5.70
CA PRO A 147 -2.28 6.26 -7.15
C PRO A 147 -2.08 7.56 -7.95
N ASP A 148 -2.71 8.66 -7.52
CA ASP A 148 -2.81 9.89 -8.30
C ASP A 148 -2.81 11.17 -7.45
N GLU A 149 -2.90 12.32 -8.12
CA GLU A 149 -2.96 13.64 -7.50
C GLU A 149 -4.17 13.85 -6.57
N SER A 150 -5.31 13.25 -6.89
CA SER A 150 -6.54 13.41 -6.11
C SER A 150 -6.40 12.74 -4.74
N ALA A 151 -5.96 11.48 -4.73
CA ALA A 151 -5.64 10.75 -3.51
C ALA A 151 -4.52 11.43 -2.72
N TYR A 152 -3.48 11.92 -3.42
CA TYR A 152 -2.38 12.68 -2.82
C TYR A 152 -2.85 13.93 -2.07
N LYS A 153 -3.65 14.80 -2.71
CA LYS A 153 -4.14 16.04 -2.07
C LYS A 153 -5.01 15.72 -0.86
N ALA A 154 -5.88 14.73 -0.98
CA ALA A 154 -6.75 14.29 0.11
C ALA A 154 -5.94 13.77 1.30
N ILE A 155 -4.93 12.92 1.06
CA ILE A 155 -4.14 12.34 2.16
C ILE A 155 -3.27 13.38 2.86
N VAL A 156 -2.65 14.28 2.09
CA VAL A 156 -1.81 15.34 2.64
C VAL A 156 -2.67 16.25 3.52
N ALA A 157 -3.84 16.69 3.03
CA ALA A 157 -4.75 17.52 3.81
C ALA A 157 -5.23 16.80 5.09
N GLU A 158 -5.62 15.53 4.98
CA GLU A 158 -6.14 14.74 6.10
C GLU A 158 -5.09 14.53 7.20
N VAL A 159 -3.87 14.09 6.86
CA VAL A 159 -2.80 13.87 7.84
C VAL A 159 -2.34 15.19 8.47
N THR A 160 -2.31 16.28 7.69
CA THR A 160 -1.99 17.62 8.23
C THR A 160 -3.02 18.05 9.26
N ALA A 161 -4.30 17.98 8.91
CA ALA A 161 -5.38 18.36 9.81
C ALA A 161 -5.35 17.51 11.09
N TRP A 162 -5.18 16.19 10.95
CA TRP A 162 -5.06 15.29 12.09
C TRP A 162 -3.88 15.66 13.02
N ALA A 163 -2.70 15.90 12.46
CA ALA A 163 -1.51 16.26 13.23
C ALA A 163 -1.69 17.60 13.98
N MET A 164 -2.26 18.60 13.31
CA MET A 164 -2.56 19.91 13.93
C MET A 164 -3.65 19.84 15.01
N GLU A 165 -4.73 19.10 14.76
CA GLU A 165 -5.84 18.92 15.69
C GLU A 165 -5.39 18.18 16.95
N SER A 166 -4.59 17.11 16.78
CA SER A 166 -4.03 16.30 17.87
C SER A 166 -2.81 16.93 18.55
N GLY A 167 -2.16 17.90 17.90
CA GLY A 167 -0.91 18.52 18.33
C GLY A 167 0.32 17.63 18.28
N LYS A 168 0.26 16.55 17.50
CA LYS A 168 1.34 15.55 17.32
C LYS A 168 2.26 15.94 16.17
N GLY A 169 3.55 15.67 16.33
CA GLY A 169 4.53 15.89 15.27
C GLY A 169 4.58 14.69 14.32
N VAL A 170 4.66 14.95 13.02
CA VAL A 170 4.68 13.91 11.98
C VAL A 170 5.67 14.27 10.88
N ARG A 171 6.53 13.32 10.51
CA ARG A 171 7.27 13.36 9.24
C ARG A 171 6.45 12.63 8.19
N LEU A 172 5.76 13.37 7.33
CA LEU A 172 4.93 12.82 6.28
C LEU A 172 5.74 12.64 4.99
N LYS A 173 5.76 11.41 4.47
CA LYS A 173 6.32 11.06 3.17
C LYS A 173 5.22 10.48 2.29
N VAL A 174 5.07 11.02 1.08
CA VAL A 174 4.04 10.55 0.14
C VAL A 174 4.64 10.28 -1.22
N ALA A 175 4.38 9.10 -1.77
CA ALA A 175 4.70 8.75 -3.15
C ALA A 175 3.43 8.75 -4.00
N ARG A 176 3.51 9.32 -5.20
CA ARG A 176 2.47 9.24 -6.22
C ARG A 176 2.89 8.29 -7.32
N LEU A 177 2.10 7.27 -7.60
CA LEU A 177 2.46 6.28 -8.62
C LEU A 177 2.31 6.82 -10.05
N ASP A 178 1.44 7.82 -10.27
CA ASP A 178 1.35 8.57 -11.54
C ASP A 178 2.56 9.47 -11.80
N GLN A 179 3.43 9.69 -10.80
CA GLN A 179 4.67 10.47 -10.87
C GLN A 179 5.83 9.74 -10.18
N ALA A 180 6.02 8.46 -10.51
CA ALA A 180 7.04 7.59 -9.91
C ALA A 180 8.46 7.79 -10.49
N ASP A 181 8.96 9.03 -10.50
CA ASP A 181 10.33 9.38 -10.90
C ASP A 181 11.34 9.30 -9.73
N ARG A 182 10.83 9.30 -8.50
CA ARG A 182 11.56 9.24 -7.23
C ARG A 182 10.80 8.43 -6.19
N LEU A 183 11.47 8.06 -5.10
CA LEU A 183 10.84 7.30 -4.01
C LEU A 183 9.67 8.06 -3.37
N TRP A 184 9.91 9.27 -2.87
CA TRP A 184 8.91 10.12 -2.24
C TRP A 184 8.70 11.40 -3.05
N THR A 185 7.47 11.64 -3.51
CA THR A 185 7.11 12.89 -4.22
C THR A 185 6.93 14.07 -3.28
N LEU A 186 6.67 13.80 -2.00
CA LEU A 186 6.62 14.78 -0.92
C LEU A 186 7.35 14.20 0.30
N GLU A 187 8.18 15.01 0.92
CA GLU A 187 8.67 14.81 2.28
C GLU A 187 8.46 16.12 3.05
N ARG A 188 7.76 16.07 4.18
CA ARG A 188 7.44 17.26 4.97
C ARG A 188 7.36 16.95 6.45
N GLU A 189 7.90 17.85 7.25
CA GLU A 189 7.75 17.82 8.70
C GLU A 189 6.56 18.68 9.14
N ILE A 190 5.69 18.10 9.96
CA ILE A 190 4.59 18.77 10.63
C ILE A 190 4.98 18.80 12.11
N PRO A 191 5.15 19.99 12.72
CA PRO A 191 5.62 20.10 14.09
C PRO A 191 4.56 19.64 15.09
N SER A 192 5.02 19.21 16.27
CA SER A 192 4.15 19.07 17.43
C SER A 192 3.81 20.45 18.01
N ARG A 193 2.68 20.58 18.71
CA ARG A 193 2.32 21.81 19.45
C ARG A 193 3.37 22.19 20.49
N GLU A 194 4.10 21.22 21.04
CA GLU A 194 5.18 21.50 21.99
C GLU A 194 6.38 22.13 21.30
N ASN A 195 6.74 21.67 20.10
CA ASN A 195 7.84 22.24 19.33
C ASN A 195 7.52 23.68 18.88
N GLU A 196 6.27 23.95 18.48
CA GLU A 196 5.80 25.30 18.14
C GLU A 196 5.91 26.27 19.33
N ARG A 197 5.56 25.82 20.55
CA ARG A 197 5.64 26.64 21.76
C ARG A 197 7.06 26.94 22.21
N ARG A 198 8.02 26.06 21.92
CA ARG A 198 9.43 26.21 22.31
C ARG A 198 10.27 27.01 21.31
N GLY A 199 9.71 27.40 20.15
CA GLY A 199 10.43 28.18 19.14
C GLY A 199 11.66 27.47 18.57
N LEU A 200 11.72 26.14 18.66
CA LEU A 200 12.86 25.32 18.21
C LEU A 200 12.80 25.07 16.71
N TRP A 201 12.98 26.13 15.92
CA TRP A 201 13.24 26.07 14.49
C TRP A 201 14.64 26.62 14.22
N GLY A 202 15.51 25.77 13.69
CA GLY A 202 16.83 26.09 13.16
C GLY A 202 17.10 25.24 11.93
#